data_AF-A0A9W6YFJ3-F1
#
_entry.id   AF-A0A9W6YFJ3-F1
#
_cell.length_a   1.000
_cell.length_b   1.000
_cell.length_c   1.000
_cell.angle_alpha   90.00
_cell.angle_beta   90.00
_cell.angle_gamma   90.00
#
_symmetry.space_group_name_H-M   'P 1'
#
loop_
_entity.id
_entity.type
_entity.pdbx_description
1 polymer ?
#
loop_
_entity_poly.entity_id
_entity_poly.type
_entity_poly.pdbx_seq_one_letter_code
_entity_poly.pdbx_strand_id
1 'polypeptide(L)'
;MTHFGNSCTAWDVVNEAFNEDGSYRESFWYKKSGKEYIETAFKTANAVKSKLGLQARLYYNDYNINVANNKSDAVLDMATSLRKRKIWVEGVGFQSHYGNNDSVAGAKIFENFRRFTVKHMDVAVTELDVKTSTANPTVSEQQQQVGIYTNVVSACKKTMRCVGVTVWDFVDTYSWINSSAPLLFYQPDGPSTPLVRKATYDAVTAGWIL
;
A
#
# COMPACT_ATOMS: atom_id res chain seq x y z
N MET A 1 1.75 -5.55 -19.59
CA MET A 1 3.17 -5.95 -19.54
C MET A 1 3.88 -5.88 -20.90
N THR A 2 3.53 -6.67 -21.92
CA THR A 2 4.25 -6.67 -23.22
C THR A 2 4.40 -5.28 -23.85
N HIS A 3 3.33 -4.48 -23.83
CA HIS A 3 3.35 -3.12 -24.39
C HIS A 3 4.28 -2.16 -23.63
N PHE A 4 4.18 -2.13 -22.29
CA PHE A 4 4.91 -1.17 -21.46
C PHE A 4 6.36 -1.59 -21.15
N GLY A 5 6.69 -2.88 -21.24
CA GLY A 5 8.05 -3.38 -21.02
C GLY A 5 8.67 -2.90 -19.70
N ASN A 6 9.88 -2.36 -19.77
CA ASN A 6 10.64 -1.85 -18.62
C ASN A 6 10.30 -0.39 -18.25
N SER A 7 9.33 0.25 -18.91
CA SER A 7 8.84 1.56 -18.46
C SER A 7 8.11 1.46 -17.11
N CYS A 8 7.61 0.27 -16.76
CA CYS A 8 7.08 -0.03 -15.43
C CYS A 8 8.17 -0.71 -14.58
N THR A 9 8.46 -0.16 -13.40
CA THR A 9 9.38 -0.76 -12.42
C THR A 9 8.71 -1.86 -11.60
N ALA A 10 7.37 -1.82 -11.48
CA ALA A 10 6.55 -2.82 -10.82
C ALA A 10 5.16 -2.92 -11.47
N TRP A 11 4.47 -4.03 -11.21
CA TRP A 11 3.07 -4.25 -11.55
C TRP A 11 2.34 -4.79 -10.32
N ASP A 12 1.24 -4.15 -9.94
CA ASP A 12 0.24 -4.77 -9.07
C ASP A 12 -0.57 -5.75 -9.93
N VAL A 13 -0.14 -7.01 -9.94
CA VAL A 13 -0.69 -8.05 -10.82
C VAL A 13 -2.13 -8.40 -10.43
N VAL A 14 -2.40 -8.39 -9.13
CA VAL A 14 -3.73 -8.58 -8.55
C VAL A 14 -3.90 -7.58 -7.41
N ASN A 15 -5.08 -6.95 -7.36
CA ASN A 15 -5.45 -5.94 -6.37
C ASN A 15 -6.67 -6.43 -5.57
N GLU A 16 -6.61 -6.36 -4.25
CA GLU A 16 -7.74 -6.53 -3.31
C GLU A 16 -8.57 -7.80 -3.50
N ALA A 17 -7.90 -8.95 -3.48
CA ALA A 17 -8.52 -10.25 -3.64
C ALA A 17 -9.16 -10.83 -2.36
N PHE A 18 -8.96 -10.20 -1.19
CA PHE A 18 -9.44 -10.70 0.09
C PHE A 18 -10.43 -9.75 0.78
N ASN A 19 -11.35 -10.33 1.54
CA ASN A 19 -12.19 -9.63 2.52
C ASN A 19 -11.45 -9.51 3.87
N GLU A 20 -12.01 -8.74 4.79
CA GLU A 20 -11.43 -8.48 6.12
C GLU A 20 -11.22 -9.74 6.97
N ASP A 21 -12.05 -10.76 6.78
CA ASP A 21 -11.97 -12.04 7.47
C ASP A 21 -10.95 -13.01 6.86
N GLY A 22 -10.28 -12.62 5.77
CA GLY A 22 -9.33 -13.46 5.02
C GLY A 22 -9.97 -14.39 3.99
N SER A 23 -11.30 -14.35 3.83
CA SER A 23 -11.98 -15.04 2.72
C SER A 23 -11.69 -14.33 1.38
N TYR A 24 -11.83 -15.05 0.27
CA TYR A 24 -11.69 -14.43 -1.06
C TYR A 24 -12.87 -13.53 -1.37
N ARG A 25 -12.59 -12.34 -1.92
CA ARG A 25 -13.60 -11.43 -2.42
C ARG A 25 -14.28 -12.02 -3.66
N GLU A 26 -15.62 -12.00 -3.69
CA GLU A 26 -16.41 -12.51 -4.82
C GLU A 26 -16.43 -11.57 -6.03
N SER A 27 -15.27 -11.31 -6.62
CA SER A 27 -15.14 -10.55 -7.87
C SER A 27 -15.69 -11.33 -9.07
N PHE A 28 -15.86 -10.65 -10.20
CA PHE A 28 -16.16 -11.31 -11.48
C PHE A 28 -15.19 -12.47 -11.77
N TRP A 29 -13.89 -12.25 -11.57
CA TRP A 29 -12.85 -13.25 -11.77
C TRP A 29 -13.00 -14.45 -10.85
N TYR A 30 -13.26 -14.22 -9.57
CA TYR A 30 -13.50 -15.28 -8.60
C TYR A 30 -14.74 -16.10 -8.95
N LYS A 31 -15.85 -15.43 -9.31
CA LYS A 31 -17.11 -16.12 -9.68
C LYS A 31 -16.98 -16.95 -10.96
N LYS A 32 -16.06 -16.61 -11.87
CA LYS A 32 -15.86 -17.34 -13.12
C LYS A 32 -14.79 -18.42 -13.06
N SER A 33 -13.77 -18.27 -12.24
CA SER A 33 -12.61 -19.16 -12.27
C SER A 33 -12.17 -19.67 -10.91
N GLY A 34 -12.93 -19.39 -9.83
CA GLY A 34 -12.50 -19.67 -8.47
C GLY A 34 -11.30 -18.82 -8.08
N LYS A 35 -10.60 -19.18 -7.00
CA LYS A 35 -9.38 -18.48 -6.53
C LYS A 35 -8.20 -18.60 -7.50
N GLU A 36 -8.27 -19.55 -8.43
CA GLU A 36 -7.23 -19.90 -9.40
C GLU A 36 -6.92 -18.76 -10.39
N TYR A 37 -7.79 -17.75 -10.49
CA TYR A 37 -7.52 -16.56 -11.30
C TYR A 37 -6.26 -15.81 -10.83
N ILE A 38 -6.01 -15.76 -9.52
CA ILE A 38 -4.82 -15.10 -8.94
C ILE A 38 -3.56 -15.82 -9.40
N GLU A 39 -3.57 -17.15 -9.31
CA GLU A 39 -2.49 -17.99 -9.79
C GLU A 39 -2.25 -17.81 -11.28
N THR A 40 -3.32 -17.79 -12.08
CA THR A 40 -3.26 -17.62 -13.53
C THR A 40 -2.66 -16.26 -13.89
N ALA A 41 -3.04 -15.19 -13.17
CA ALA A 41 -2.49 -13.84 -13.36
C ALA A 41 -0.98 -13.81 -13.10
N PHE A 42 -0.52 -14.31 -11.95
CA PHE A 42 0.91 -14.34 -11.62
C PHE A 42 1.71 -15.27 -12.53
N LYS A 43 1.19 -16.46 -12.89
CA LYS A 43 1.83 -17.36 -13.87
C LYS A 43 2.04 -16.66 -15.21
N THR A 44 1.00 -15.97 -15.68
CA THR A 44 1.05 -15.24 -16.95
C THR A 44 2.05 -14.09 -16.88
N ALA A 45 2.03 -13.31 -15.79
CA ALA A 45 2.97 -12.21 -15.57
C ALA A 45 4.42 -12.70 -15.47
N ASN A 46 4.67 -13.79 -14.74
CA ASN A 46 5.98 -14.46 -14.67
C ASN A 46 6.46 -14.90 -16.06
N ALA A 47 5.61 -15.53 -16.85
CA ALA A 47 5.95 -16.02 -18.18
C ALA A 47 6.33 -14.86 -19.12
N VAL A 48 5.56 -13.76 -19.09
CA VAL A 48 5.86 -12.56 -19.89
C VAL A 48 7.15 -11.89 -19.41
N LYS A 49 7.33 -11.72 -18.10
CA LYS A 49 8.55 -11.17 -17.50
C LYS A 49 9.78 -11.95 -17.94
N SER A 50 9.73 -13.28 -17.84
CA SER A 50 10.83 -14.18 -18.24
C SER A 50 11.09 -14.12 -19.75
N LYS A 51 10.06 -14.30 -20.58
CA LYS A 51 10.16 -14.31 -22.04
C LYS A 51 10.79 -13.04 -22.61
N LEU A 52 10.49 -11.89 -22.01
CA LEU A 52 10.94 -10.58 -22.48
C LEU A 52 12.12 -10.01 -21.68
N GLY A 53 12.65 -10.73 -20.69
CA GLY A 53 13.74 -10.25 -19.83
C GLY A 53 13.39 -8.98 -19.03
N LEU A 54 12.13 -8.83 -18.60
CA LEU A 54 11.67 -7.61 -17.91
C LEU A 54 12.20 -7.54 -16.48
N GLN A 55 12.58 -6.34 -16.07
CA GLN A 55 13.04 -6.06 -14.71
C GLN A 55 11.88 -5.74 -13.76
N ALA A 56 10.70 -5.38 -14.31
CA ALA A 56 9.51 -5.03 -13.55
C ALA A 56 9.15 -6.06 -12.47
N ARG A 57 9.03 -5.63 -11.22
CA ARG A 57 8.66 -6.47 -10.08
C ARG A 57 7.18 -6.83 -10.09
N LEU A 58 6.82 -8.02 -9.62
CA LEU A 58 5.42 -8.48 -9.59
C LEU A 58 4.85 -8.46 -8.16
N TYR A 59 3.90 -7.56 -7.93
CA TYR A 59 3.29 -7.28 -6.63
C TYR A 59 1.85 -7.79 -6.54
N TYR A 60 1.45 -8.14 -5.32
CA TYR A 60 0.06 -8.17 -4.89
C TYR A 60 -0.20 -6.91 -4.04
N ASN A 61 -1.30 -6.18 -4.25
CA ASN A 61 -1.61 -4.94 -3.53
C ASN A 61 -2.97 -5.02 -2.81
N ASP A 62 -3.06 -4.54 -1.57
CA ASP A 62 -4.30 -4.56 -0.79
C ASP A 62 -4.30 -3.55 0.38
N TYR A 63 -5.50 -3.21 0.85
CA TYR A 63 -5.74 -2.38 2.04
C TYR A 63 -6.04 -3.23 3.28
N ASN A 64 -6.03 -2.59 4.46
CA ASN A 64 -6.30 -3.21 5.77
C ASN A 64 -5.36 -4.38 6.11
N ILE A 65 -4.17 -4.40 5.52
CA ILE A 65 -3.15 -5.42 5.79
C ILE A 65 -1.90 -4.84 6.47
N ASN A 66 -1.90 -3.58 6.87
CA ASN A 66 -0.73 -2.91 7.48
C ASN A 66 -0.26 -3.53 8.80
N VAL A 67 -1.16 -4.21 9.51
CA VAL A 67 -0.87 -4.95 10.75
C VAL A 67 -1.33 -6.39 10.63
N ALA A 68 -0.81 -7.26 11.50
CA ALA A 68 -1.22 -8.65 11.51
C ALA A 68 -2.70 -8.80 11.87
N ASN A 69 -3.46 -9.44 10.97
CA ASN A 69 -4.87 -9.77 11.09
C ASN A 69 -5.21 -10.90 10.09
N ASN A 70 -6.45 -11.39 10.11
CA ASN A 70 -6.88 -12.50 9.24
C ASN A 70 -6.64 -12.22 7.74
N LYS A 71 -6.89 -10.99 7.29
CA LYS A 71 -6.65 -10.58 5.90
C LYS A 71 -5.17 -10.61 5.53
N SER A 72 -4.30 -10.02 6.36
CA SER A 72 -2.85 -10.04 6.16
C SER A 72 -2.27 -11.46 6.24
N ASP A 73 -2.87 -12.34 7.05
CA ASP A 73 -2.51 -13.75 7.16
C ASP A 73 -2.84 -14.48 5.86
N ALA A 74 -4.06 -14.30 5.33
CA ALA A 74 -4.49 -14.87 4.06
C ALA A 74 -3.61 -14.42 2.88
N VAL A 75 -3.23 -13.14 2.83
CA VAL A 75 -2.31 -12.61 1.81
C VAL A 75 -0.93 -13.25 1.92
N LEU A 76 -0.38 -13.38 3.13
CA LEU A 76 0.92 -14.01 3.36
C LEU A 76 0.92 -15.49 2.94
N ASP A 77 -0.15 -16.21 3.27
CA ASP A 77 -0.32 -17.63 2.92
C ASP A 77 -0.48 -17.83 1.41
N MET A 78 -1.27 -16.97 0.76
CA MET A 78 -1.42 -16.97 -0.70
C MET A 78 -0.09 -16.74 -1.40
N ALA A 79 0.64 -15.68 -1.05
CA ALA A 79 1.92 -15.36 -1.69
C ALA A 79 2.97 -16.45 -1.43
N THR A 80 3.02 -16.99 -0.21
CA THR A 80 3.92 -18.10 0.15
C THR A 80 3.57 -19.37 -0.63
N SER A 81 2.29 -19.69 -0.79
CA SER A 81 1.81 -20.86 -1.53
C SER A 81 2.14 -20.79 -3.02
N LEU A 82 1.98 -19.62 -3.65
CA LEU A 82 2.38 -19.40 -5.04
C LEU A 82 3.89 -19.59 -5.22
N ARG A 83 4.70 -18.97 -4.35
CA ARG A 83 6.17 -19.09 -4.41
C ARG A 83 6.66 -20.52 -4.22
N LYS A 84 6.06 -21.30 -3.31
CA LYS A 84 6.34 -22.74 -3.15
C LYS A 84 6.12 -23.53 -4.44
N ARG A 85 5.20 -23.09 -5.29
CA ARG A 85 4.88 -23.69 -6.59
C ARG A 85 5.61 -23.03 -7.76
N LYS A 86 6.68 -22.27 -7.47
CA LYS A 86 7.53 -21.55 -8.43
C LYS A 86 6.81 -20.46 -9.22
N ILE A 87 5.79 -19.87 -8.61
CA ILE A 87 5.04 -18.73 -9.14
C ILE A 87 5.42 -17.52 -8.29
N TRP A 88 6.23 -16.64 -8.86
CA TRP A 88 6.88 -15.55 -8.16
C TRP A 88 5.91 -14.39 -7.93
N VAL A 89 5.55 -14.21 -6.66
CA VAL A 89 5.13 -12.94 -6.07
C VAL A 89 6.38 -12.31 -5.46
N GLU A 90 6.86 -11.23 -6.05
CA GLU A 90 8.14 -10.61 -5.68
C GLU A 90 7.98 -9.61 -4.54
N GLY A 91 6.79 -9.02 -4.38
CA GLY A 91 6.50 -8.15 -3.26
C GLY A 91 5.01 -8.01 -2.95
N VAL A 92 4.72 -7.32 -1.85
CA VAL A 92 3.36 -6.98 -1.41
C VAL A 92 3.25 -5.48 -1.16
N GLY A 93 2.27 -4.85 -1.82
CA GLY A 93 1.88 -3.46 -1.62
C GLY A 93 0.86 -3.36 -0.50
N PHE A 94 1.14 -2.47 0.45
CA PHE A 94 0.27 -2.13 1.57
C PHE A 94 -0.29 -0.75 1.28
N GLN A 95 -1.57 -0.68 0.88
CA GLN A 95 -2.19 0.58 0.45
C GLN A 95 -2.04 1.66 1.51
N SER A 96 -2.23 1.32 2.79
CA SER A 96 -1.98 2.24 3.90
C SER A 96 -2.92 3.46 3.92
N HIS A 97 -4.18 3.26 3.52
CA HIS A 97 -5.27 4.19 3.81
C HIS A 97 -5.67 4.10 5.29
N TYR A 98 -5.58 5.20 6.03
CA TYR A 98 -5.90 5.25 7.46
C TYR A 98 -7.00 6.27 7.78
N GLY A 99 -7.73 6.03 8.87
CA GLY A 99 -8.54 7.01 9.59
C GLY A 99 -7.76 7.71 10.71
N ASN A 100 -8.19 8.91 11.09
CA ASN A 100 -7.68 9.67 12.23
C ASN A 100 -7.73 8.90 13.57
N ASN A 101 -8.67 7.97 13.73
CA ASN A 101 -8.82 7.13 14.91
C ASN A 101 -8.04 5.81 14.84
N ASP A 102 -7.33 5.55 13.74
CA ASP A 102 -6.48 4.36 13.63
C ASP A 102 -5.23 4.53 14.49
N SER A 103 -5.32 4.07 15.74
CA SER A 103 -4.16 4.00 16.63
C SER A 103 -3.29 2.80 16.27
N VAL A 104 -2.37 3.01 15.32
CA VAL A 104 -1.42 1.97 14.90
C VAL A 104 -0.01 2.34 15.32
N ALA A 105 0.50 1.60 16.31
CA ALA A 105 1.89 1.69 16.71
C ALA A 105 2.81 1.26 15.55
N GLY A 106 3.81 2.09 15.22
CA GLY A 106 4.76 1.78 14.15
C GLY A 106 5.47 0.42 14.31
N ALA A 107 5.66 -0.05 15.55
CA ALA A 107 6.18 -1.37 15.84
C ALA A 107 5.32 -2.51 15.26
N LYS A 108 3.98 -2.40 15.31
CA LYS A 108 3.08 -3.41 14.73
C LYS A 108 3.15 -3.45 13.21
N ILE A 109 3.32 -2.28 12.57
CA ILE A 109 3.50 -2.18 11.11
C ILE A 109 4.84 -2.82 10.72
N PHE A 110 5.92 -2.46 11.41
CA PHE A 110 7.24 -3.04 11.21
C PHE A 110 7.22 -4.57 11.37
N GLU A 111 6.61 -5.08 12.45
CA GLU A 111 6.47 -6.51 12.69
C GLU A 111 5.72 -7.20 11.55
N ASN A 112 4.63 -6.59 11.07
CA ASN A 112 3.87 -7.17 9.98
C ASN A 112 4.65 -7.18 8.67
N PHE A 113 5.28 -6.07 8.30
CA PHE A 113 6.19 -6.00 7.14
C PHE A 113 7.30 -7.05 7.23
N ARG A 114 7.86 -7.26 8.43
CA ARG A 114 8.88 -8.29 8.67
C ARG A 114 8.41 -9.68 8.31
N ARG A 115 7.13 -10.04 8.54
CA ARG A 115 6.57 -11.36 8.19
C ARG A 115 6.69 -11.69 6.70
N PHE A 116 6.59 -10.67 5.83
CA PHE A 116 6.74 -10.81 4.39
C PHE A 116 8.22 -10.78 3.99
N THR A 117 8.99 -9.85 4.54
CA THR A 117 10.39 -9.63 4.13
C THR A 117 11.34 -10.77 4.54
N VAL A 118 11.08 -11.47 5.64
CA VAL A 118 11.82 -12.70 6.02
C VAL A 118 11.60 -13.87 5.05
N LYS A 119 10.56 -13.78 4.19
CA LYS A 119 10.33 -14.73 3.09
C LYS A 119 10.89 -14.23 1.76
N HIS A 120 11.75 -13.21 1.80
CA HIS A 120 12.36 -12.57 0.63
C HIS A 120 11.33 -11.98 -0.35
N MET A 121 10.21 -11.46 0.17
CA MET A 121 9.33 -10.55 -0.57
C MET A 121 9.74 -9.11 -0.25
N ASP A 122 9.68 -8.24 -1.24
CA ASP A 122 9.71 -6.80 -0.97
C ASP A 122 8.36 -6.36 -0.39
N VAL A 123 8.35 -5.27 0.36
CA VAL A 123 7.13 -4.58 0.75
C VAL A 123 7.18 -3.14 0.26
N ALA A 124 6.03 -2.56 -0.02
CA ALA A 124 5.92 -1.15 -0.36
C ALA A 124 4.70 -0.56 0.34
N VAL A 125 4.82 0.65 0.85
CA VAL A 125 3.64 1.46 1.19
C VAL A 125 3.21 2.13 -0.12
N THR A 126 2.01 1.81 -0.61
CA THR A 126 1.63 2.08 -2.01
C THR A 126 0.66 3.25 -2.18
N GLU A 127 -0.16 3.57 -1.18
CA GLU A 127 -1.29 4.51 -1.31
C GLU A 127 -1.53 5.31 -0.02
N LEU A 128 -0.46 5.73 0.67
CA LEU A 128 -0.57 6.34 2.00
C LEU A 128 -1.38 7.64 1.96
N ASP A 129 -2.46 7.65 2.74
CA ASP A 129 -3.21 8.83 3.13
C ASP A 129 -3.85 8.61 4.51
N VAL A 130 -4.22 9.70 5.21
CA VAL A 130 -4.81 9.60 6.56
C VAL A 130 -5.99 10.54 6.66
N LYS A 131 -7.22 10.03 6.55
CA LYS A 131 -8.44 10.85 6.55
C LYS A 131 -8.75 11.44 7.93
N THR A 132 -9.25 12.67 7.93
CA THR A 132 -9.88 13.33 9.09
C THR A 132 -11.40 13.31 8.96
N SER A 133 -12.10 13.71 10.01
CA SER A 133 -13.57 13.75 9.99
C SER A 133 -14.15 14.72 8.96
N THR A 134 -13.44 15.82 8.68
CA THR A 134 -13.83 16.85 7.70
C THR A 134 -12.62 17.44 6.99
N ALA A 135 -12.85 18.30 5.99
CA ALA A 135 -11.81 19.07 5.31
C ALA A 135 -11.17 20.17 6.18
N ASN A 136 -11.76 20.48 7.35
CA ASN A 136 -11.23 21.43 8.33
C ASN A 136 -10.97 20.72 9.66
N PRO A 137 -9.91 19.89 9.74
CA PRO A 137 -9.65 19.06 10.90
C PRO A 137 -9.31 19.88 12.14
N THR A 138 -9.73 19.38 13.30
CA THR A 138 -9.31 19.94 14.60
C THR A 138 -7.80 19.78 14.80
N VAL A 139 -7.22 20.57 15.72
CA VAL A 139 -5.80 20.44 16.10
C VAL A 139 -5.45 19.02 16.55
N SER A 140 -6.38 18.36 17.27
CA SER A 140 -6.21 16.98 17.71
C SER A 140 -6.10 15.99 16.54
N GLU A 141 -6.98 16.12 15.55
CA GLU A 141 -6.94 15.26 14.35
C GLU A 141 -5.68 15.51 13.51
N GLN A 142 -5.23 16.75 13.40
CA GLN A 142 -3.98 17.08 12.72
C GLN A 142 -2.78 16.42 13.42
N GLN A 143 -2.74 16.41 14.75
CA GLN A 143 -1.70 15.71 15.52
C GLN A 143 -1.78 14.18 15.34
N GLN A 144 -2.98 13.61 15.27
CA GLN A 144 -3.18 12.18 14.97
C GLN A 144 -2.66 11.83 13.57
N GLN A 145 -2.98 12.63 12.55
CA GLN A 145 -2.44 12.46 11.20
C GLN A 145 -0.91 12.47 11.20
N VAL A 146 -0.29 13.44 11.88
CA VAL A 146 1.17 13.53 12.02
C VAL A 146 1.74 12.26 12.64
N GLY A 147 1.12 11.74 13.70
CA GLY A 147 1.54 10.49 14.35
C GLY A 147 1.48 9.28 13.41
N ILE A 148 0.39 9.13 12.66
CA ILE A 148 0.19 8.01 11.73
C ILE A 148 1.20 8.08 10.58
N TYR A 149 1.34 9.23 9.90
CA TYR A 149 2.34 9.42 8.84
C TYR A 149 3.75 9.09 9.34
N THR A 150 4.15 9.62 10.50
CA THR A 150 5.47 9.36 11.09
C THR A 150 5.68 7.85 11.34
N ASN A 151 4.68 7.18 11.92
CA ASN A 151 4.76 5.76 12.27
C ASN A 151 4.87 4.86 11.04
N VAL A 152 4.06 5.09 10.00
CA VAL A 152 4.07 4.30 8.76
C VAL A 152 5.41 4.48 8.04
N VAL A 153 5.87 5.72 7.90
CA VAL A 153 7.10 6.05 7.19
C VAL A 153 8.33 5.49 7.92
N SER A 154 8.40 5.62 9.25
CA SER A 154 9.49 5.01 10.04
C SER A 154 9.46 3.47 10.01
N ALA A 155 8.27 2.86 10.03
CA ALA A 155 8.16 1.40 9.90
C ALA A 155 8.70 0.90 8.55
N CYS A 156 8.38 1.59 7.45
CA CYS A 156 8.96 1.29 6.15
C CYS A 156 10.49 1.50 6.19
N LYS A 157 10.96 2.66 6.66
CA LYS A 157 12.39 2.99 6.73
C LYS A 157 13.23 1.97 7.50
N LYS A 158 12.70 1.44 8.61
CA LYS A 158 13.35 0.41 9.45
C LYS A 158 13.32 -0.98 8.81
N THR A 159 12.43 -1.21 7.85
CA THR A 159 12.30 -2.50 7.18
C THR A 159 13.23 -2.57 5.98
N MET A 160 14.29 -3.38 6.06
CA MET A 160 15.34 -3.51 5.03
C MET A 160 14.82 -3.72 3.60
N ARG A 161 13.70 -4.44 3.42
CA ARG A 161 13.09 -4.69 2.10
C ARG A 161 11.80 -3.91 1.88
N CYS A 162 11.55 -2.84 2.64
CA CYS A 162 10.56 -1.86 2.24
C CYS A 162 11.18 -0.95 1.19
N VAL A 163 10.66 -0.98 -0.03
CA VAL A 163 11.30 -0.33 -1.19
C VAL A 163 10.89 1.13 -1.37
N GLY A 164 9.87 1.59 -0.65
CA GLY A 164 9.43 2.97 -0.72
C GLY A 164 8.06 3.22 -0.09
N VAL A 165 7.72 4.51 -0.05
CA VAL A 165 6.43 5.03 0.37
C VAL A 165 5.89 5.89 -0.77
N THR A 166 4.69 5.55 -1.25
CA THR A 166 3.90 6.35 -2.18
C THR A 166 2.70 6.89 -1.42
N VAL A 167 2.46 8.19 -1.52
CA VAL A 167 1.23 8.85 -1.04
C VAL A 167 0.18 8.83 -2.15
N TRP A 168 -1.10 8.69 -1.79
CA TRP A 168 -2.18 8.59 -2.77
C TRP A 168 -2.67 9.98 -3.20
N ASP A 169 -1.89 10.58 -4.10
CA ASP A 169 -1.87 12.02 -4.40
C ASP A 169 -1.15 12.81 -3.29
N PHE A 170 -1.06 14.14 -3.39
CA PHE A 170 -0.35 14.98 -2.43
C PHE A 170 -1.07 16.29 -2.06
N VAL A 171 -2.16 16.67 -2.75
CA VAL A 171 -2.96 17.87 -2.44
C VAL A 171 -4.41 17.49 -2.16
N ASP A 172 -4.93 17.87 -0.99
CA ASP A 172 -6.30 17.53 -0.55
C ASP A 172 -7.38 17.80 -1.60
N THR A 173 -7.24 18.91 -2.33
CA THR A 173 -8.17 19.38 -3.36
C THR A 173 -8.46 18.32 -4.43
N TYR A 174 -7.49 17.48 -4.76
CA TYR A 174 -7.60 16.46 -5.80
C TYR A 174 -7.69 15.03 -5.25
N SER A 175 -7.63 14.88 -3.92
CA SER A 175 -7.74 13.58 -3.29
C SER A 175 -9.08 12.91 -3.61
N TRP A 176 -9.05 11.59 -3.76
CA TRP A 176 -10.26 10.75 -3.87
C TRP A 176 -11.20 10.88 -2.64
N ILE A 177 -10.68 11.37 -1.51
CA ILE A 177 -11.41 11.68 -0.27
C ILE A 177 -11.22 13.17 0.12
N ASN A 178 -11.44 14.07 -0.83
CA ASN A 178 -11.25 15.53 -0.69
C ASN A 178 -12.04 16.20 0.46
N SER A 179 -13.07 15.56 0.99
CA SER A 179 -13.84 16.04 2.15
C SER A 179 -13.18 15.75 3.51
N SER A 180 -11.98 15.18 3.53
CA SER A 180 -11.33 14.63 4.73
C SER A 180 -9.85 14.98 4.87
N ALA A 181 -9.41 16.06 4.24
CA ALA A 181 -8.07 16.65 4.36
C ALA A 181 -6.88 15.67 4.56
N PRO A 182 -6.69 14.65 3.69
CA PRO A 182 -5.92 13.48 4.07
C PRO A 182 -4.43 13.54 3.70
N LEU A 183 -4.02 14.54 2.93
CA LEU A 183 -2.73 14.58 2.24
C LEU A 183 -1.78 15.60 2.86
N LEU A 184 -0.66 15.87 2.18
CA LEU A 184 0.48 16.66 2.67
C LEU A 184 0.32 18.16 2.45
N PHE A 185 -0.50 18.55 1.47
CA PHE A 185 -0.75 19.93 1.07
C PHE A 185 -2.24 20.18 0.90
N TYR A 186 -2.64 21.45 0.99
CA TYR A 186 -4.00 21.89 0.66
C TYR A 186 -3.97 23.26 -0.04
N GLN A 187 -5.12 23.66 -0.59
CA GLN A 187 -5.31 24.96 -1.25
C GLN A 187 -6.47 25.70 -0.56
N PRO A 188 -6.20 26.65 0.36
CA PRO A 188 -7.25 27.36 1.09
C PRO A 188 -8.18 28.15 0.14
N ASP A 189 -7.64 28.66 -0.97
CA ASP A 189 -8.34 29.49 -1.94
C ASP A 189 -8.84 28.67 -3.16
N GLY A 190 -8.79 27.34 -3.09
CA GLY A 190 -9.29 26.43 -4.12
C GLY A 190 -8.30 26.10 -5.25
N PRO A 191 -8.75 25.37 -6.29
CA PRO A 191 -7.89 24.94 -7.40
C PRO A 191 -7.14 26.10 -8.07
N SER A 192 -5.94 25.82 -8.59
CA SER A 192 -5.05 26.81 -9.24
C SER A 192 -4.52 27.94 -8.33
N THR A 193 -4.63 27.81 -7.01
CA THR A 193 -4.02 28.75 -6.04
C THR A 193 -2.79 28.14 -5.36
N PRO A 194 -1.94 28.92 -4.67
CA PRO A 194 -0.74 28.39 -4.02
C PRO A 194 -1.03 27.26 -3.02
N LEU A 195 -0.13 26.27 -2.98
CA LEU A 195 -0.19 25.18 -2.01
C LEU A 195 0.25 25.67 -0.63
N VAL A 196 -0.46 25.23 0.41
CA VAL A 196 -0.03 25.35 1.80
C VAL A 196 0.41 23.98 2.29
N ARG A 197 1.65 23.91 2.80
CA ARG A 197 2.23 22.71 3.41
C ARG A 197 1.57 22.46 4.77
N LYS A 198 1.20 21.21 5.04
CA LYS A 198 0.75 20.78 6.37
C LYS A 198 1.87 20.15 7.20
N ALA A 199 1.65 20.02 8.50
CA ALA A 199 2.55 19.29 9.41
C ALA A 199 2.75 17.82 9.03
N THR A 200 1.83 17.20 8.28
CA THR A 200 1.99 15.83 7.75
C THR A 200 3.16 15.71 6.78
N TYR A 201 3.53 16.78 6.06
CA TYR A 201 4.76 16.80 5.27
C TYR A 201 6.00 16.60 6.16
N ASP A 202 6.08 17.36 7.26
CA ASP A 202 7.20 17.27 8.19
C ASP A 202 7.21 15.90 8.90
N ALA A 203 6.03 15.31 9.14
CA ALA A 203 5.88 13.94 9.65
C ALA A 203 6.54 12.89 8.72
N VAL A 204 6.40 13.03 7.40
CA VAL A 204 7.08 12.14 6.43
C VAL A 204 8.60 12.29 6.57
N THR A 205 9.11 13.52 6.64
CA THR A 205 10.56 13.74 6.82
C THR A 205 11.07 13.19 8.14
N ALA A 206 10.34 13.39 9.24
CA ALA A 206 10.67 12.87 10.56
C ALA A 206 10.66 11.33 10.57
N GLY A 207 9.65 10.70 9.97
CA GLY A 207 9.60 9.24 9.85
C GLY A 207 10.76 8.65 9.06
N TRP A 208 11.29 9.36 8.06
CA TRP A 208 12.37 8.84 7.21
C TRP A 208 13.76 8.90 7.85
N ILE A 209 13.93 9.73 8.87
CA ILE A 209 15.19 9.85 9.63
C ILE A 209 15.20 9.02 10.93
N LEU A 210 14.08 8.39 11.27
CA LEU A 210 13.90 7.50 12.44
C LEU A 210 14.04 6.02 12.09
#